data_AF-A0A117PCI0-F1
#
_entry.id   AF-A0A117PCI0-F1
#
_cell.length_a   1.000
_cell.length_b   1.000
_cell.length_c   1.000
_cell.angle_alpha   90.00
_cell.angle_beta   90.00
_cell.angle_gamma   90.00
#
_symmetry.space_group_name_H-M   'P 1'
#
loop_
_entity.id
_entity.type
_entity.pdbx_description
1 polymer ?
#
loop_
_entity_poly.entity_id
_entity_poly.type
_entity_poly.pdbx_seq_one_letter_code
_entity_poly.pdbx_strand_id
1 'polypeptide(L)'
;MPTGAAPIRQLDAHAVDELTETAQKILADFGSSAARPELLRRVAASATRLGETIRHHCRPVDTDDGLFVLRGLPVDDAGIGPTPASWATAGDRAAEWDVILLLLATAMGHPIAWEGQQEGRFVHNIVPSPGHEEEQTGASSTVLLSPHTEDAFHPGRAHLLLLACMRNHDAVATTAASVRKVRLGADDVALLSRPLLPILPDDAYAEAQSFAGEPPKVPVLWQTEAGPTLRYDPAYTPLDEAPADYRAAYDRLTAELERVSVAVALEPGDVLVVDNDQVVHGRVPFKARYDGTDRWLKRASVRVPGRRSRPLAEADEHGYGQAALVAHL
;
A
#
# COMPACT_ATOMS: atom_id res chain seq x y z
N MET A 1 -4.00 -0.72 -21.50
CA MET A 1 -3.46 0.27 -20.55
C MET A 1 -2.20 0.88 -21.13
N PRO A 2 -2.00 2.21 -21.06
CA PRO A 2 -0.73 2.83 -21.41
C PRO A 2 0.40 2.27 -20.52
N THR A 3 1.47 1.78 -21.14
CA THR A 3 2.68 1.27 -20.45
C THR A 3 3.63 2.41 -20.08
N GLY A 4 3.10 3.52 -19.53
CA GLY A 4 3.94 4.61 -19.05
C GLY A 4 4.86 4.10 -17.94
N ALA A 5 6.17 4.25 -18.10
CA ALA A 5 7.11 3.86 -17.06
C ALA A 5 6.85 4.71 -15.80
N ALA A 6 6.64 4.05 -14.66
CA ALA A 6 6.55 4.74 -13.38
C ALA A 6 7.81 5.59 -13.15
N PRO A 7 7.70 6.80 -12.57
CA PRO A 7 8.88 7.62 -12.26
C PRO A 7 9.87 6.85 -11.38
N ILE A 8 11.14 6.78 -11.79
CA ILE A 8 12.19 6.05 -11.07
C ILE A 8 13.05 7.04 -10.28
N ARG A 9 13.29 6.71 -9.01
CA ARG A 9 14.31 7.31 -8.15
C ARG A 9 15.41 6.27 -7.94
N GLN A 10 16.50 6.41 -8.69
CA GLN A 10 17.61 5.46 -8.68
C GLN A 10 18.50 5.68 -7.46
N LEU A 11 18.65 4.66 -6.61
CA LEU A 11 19.64 4.65 -5.53
C LEU A 11 21.04 4.38 -6.11
N ASP A 12 22.03 5.10 -5.61
CA ASP A 12 23.44 4.83 -5.90
C ASP A 12 23.98 3.69 -5.04
N ALA A 13 25.17 3.18 -5.38
CA ALA A 13 25.78 2.07 -4.67
C ALA A 13 26.03 2.38 -3.19
N HIS A 14 26.36 3.63 -2.86
CA HIS A 14 26.62 4.04 -1.48
C HIS A 14 25.36 3.99 -0.61
N ALA A 15 24.23 4.48 -1.14
CA ALA A 15 22.93 4.41 -0.47
C ALA A 15 22.45 2.96 -0.29
N VAL A 16 22.71 2.10 -1.27
CA VAL A 16 22.41 0.66 -1.19
C VAL A 16 23.25 0.00 -0.09
N ASP A 17 24.57 0.21 -0.09
CA ASP A 17 25.47 -0.34 0.93
C ASP A 17 25.09 0.14 2.33
N GLU A 18 24.75 1.43 2.48
CA GLU A 18 24.32 2.00 3.76
C GLU A 18 23.04 1.34 4.30
N LEU A 19 22.01 1.15 3.45
CA LEU A 19 20.77 0.49 3.84
C LEU A 19 21.00 -0.98 4.22
N THR A 20 21.72 -1.71 3.38
CA THR A 20 22.01 -3.13 3.57
C THR A 20 22.85 -3.36 4.83
N GLU A 21 23.95 -2.62 5.02
CA GLU A 21 24.77 -2.75 6.23
C GLU A 21 24.01 -2.36 7.49
N THR A 22 23.18 -1.31 7.43
CA THR A 22 22.37 -0.89 8.57
C THR A 22 21.38 -1.99 8.94
N ALA A 23 20.69 -2.57 7.96
CA ALA A 23 19.76 -3.67 8.17
C ALA A 23 20.46 -4.90 8.79
N GLN A 24 21.60 -5.31 8.24
CA GLN A 24 22.39 -6.43 8.74
C GLN A 24 22.88 -6.22 10.18
N LYS A 25 23.35 -5.01 10.51
CA LYS A 25 23.74 -4.66 11.89
C LYS A 25 22.56 -4.77 12.86
N ILE A 26 21.38 -4.29 12.46
CA ILE A 26 20.16 -4.41 13.28
C ILE A 26 19.78 -5.87 13.50
N LEU A 27 19.80 -6.68 12.45
CA LEU A 27 19.49 -8.10 12.55
C LEU A 27 20.49 -8.87 13.42
N ALA A 28 21.77 -8.54 13.33
CA ALA A 28 22.81 -9.15 14.17
C ALA A 28 22.60 -8.83 15.67
N ASP A 29 22.15 -7.61 15.98
CA ASP A 29 21.92 -7.17 17.36
C ASP A 29 20.60 -7.71 17.96
N PHE A 30 19.53 -7.84 17.16
CA PHE A 30 18.17 -8.06 17.65
C PHE A 30 17.47 -9.33 17.13
N GLY A 31 18.07 -10.06 16.20
CA GLY A 31 17.49 -11.21 15.53
C GLY A 31 16.55 -10.84 14.37
N SER A 32 15.87 -11.83 13.82
CA SER A 32 15.15 -11.74 12.53
C SER A 32 13.72 -11.20 12.61
N SER A 33 13.12 -11.16 13.80
CA SER A 33 11.72 -10.77 13.95
C SER A 33 11.54 -9.25 13.94
N ALA A 34 11.00 -8.72 12.84
CA ALA A 34 10.72 -7.30 12.64
C ALA A 34 9.61 -6.73 13.55
N ALA A 35 8.89 -7.58 14.28
CA ALA A 35 7.86 -7.16 15.25
C ALA A 35 8.43 -6.79 16.63
N ARG A 36 9.72 -7.04 16.89
CA ARG A 36 10.32 -6.79 18.21
C ARG A 36 10.40 -5.29 18.53
N PRO A 37 9.89 -4.83 19.68
CA PRO A 37 9.95 -3.42 20.06
C PRO A 37 11.38 -2.85 20.15
N GLU A 38 12.37 -3.66 20.57
CA GLU A 38 13.78 -3.23 20.58
C GLU A 38 14.31 -2.95 19.16
N LEU A 39 13.94 -3.81 18.20
CA LEU A 39 14.33 -3.68 16.80
C LEU A 39 13.70 -2.43 16.19
N LEU A 40 12.40 -2.22 16.40
CA LEU A 40 11.68 -1.03 15.90
C LEU A 40 12.27 0.27 16.44
N ARG A 41 12.63 0.32 17.73
CA ARG A 41 13.34 1.47 18.31
C ARG A 41 14.71 1.69 17.67
N ARG A 42 15.44 0.61 17.37
CA ARG A 42 16.74 0.72 16.67
C ARG A 42 16.55 1.21 15.24
N VAL A 43 15.55 0.72 14.51
CA VAL A 43 15.18 1.21 13.17
C VAL A 43 14.91 2.71 13.22
N ALA A 44 14.07 3.18 14.16
CA ALA A 44 13.78 4.59 14.31
C ALA A 44 15.05 5.44 14.54
N ALA A 45 15.91 5.00 15.47
CA ALA A 45 17.18 5.67 15.73
C ALA A 45 18.10 5.69 14.51
N SER A 46 18.19 4.59 13.76
CA SER A 46 19.03 4.49 12.56
C SER A 46 18.48 5.31 11.39
N ALA A 47 17.16 5.35 11.19
CA ALA A 47 16.51 6.11 10.13
C ALA A 47 16.86 7.61 10.19
N THR A 48 16.96 8.18 11.40
CA THR A 48 17.38 9.59 11.59
C THR A 48 18.81 9.90 11.13
N ARG A 49 19.66 8.87 11.01
CA ARG A 49 21.07 8.98 10.63
C ARG A 49 21.37 8.60 9.20
N LEU A 50 20.36 8.17 8.42
CA LEU A 50 20.54 7.77 7.02
C LEU A 50 21.19 8.90 6.20
N GLY A 51 21.97 8.56 5.18
CA GLY A 51 22.64 9.52 4.32
C GLY A 51 21.70 10.50 3.61
N GLU A 52 22.25 11.62 3.16
CA GLU A 52 21.50 12.66 2.44
C GLU A 52 20.88 12.12 1.15
N THR A 53 21.60 11.25 0.42
CA THR A 53 21.09 10.60 -0.80
C THR A 53 19.81 9.81 -0.51
N ILE A 54 19.79 8.97 0.54
CA ILE A 54 18.60 8.20 0.91
C ILE A 54 17.45 9.14 1.28
N ARG A 55 17.70 10.13 2.15
CA ARG A 55 16.67 11.12 2.53
C ARG A 55 16.13 11.89 1.32
N HIS A 56 16.99 12.25 0.37
CA HIS A 56 16.58 12.91 -0.86
C HIS A 56 15.66 12.02 -1.69
N HIS A 57 15.95 10.73 -1.83
CA HIS A 57 15.08 9.80 -2.56
C HIS A 57 13.80 9.42 -1.78
N CYS A 58 13.81 9.53 -0.46
CA CYS A 58 12.65 9.36 0.42
C CYS A 58 11.82 10.64 0.63
N ARG A 59 12.16 11.75 -0.04
CA ARG A 59 11.35 12.98 0.01
C ARG A 59 9.89 12.70 -0.41
N PRO A 60 8.93 13.59 -0.06
CA PRO A 60 7.53 13.43 -0.43
C PRO A 60 7.31 13.08 -1.91
N VAL A 61 6.20 12.40 -2.19
CA VAL A 61 5.77 12.10 -3.56
C VAL A 61 5.48 13.43 -4.27
N ASP A 62 6.32 13.76 -5.23
CA ASP A 62 6.32 15.03 -6.00
C ASP A 62 6.02 14.82 -7.49
N THR A 63 5.68 13.59 -7.87
CA THR A 63 5.39 13.17 -9.24
C THR A 63 3.93 13.42 -9.63
N ASP A 64 3.69 13.72 -10.91
CA ASP A 64 2.33 13.86 -11.47
C ASP A 64 1.45 12.61 -11.30
N ASP A 65 2.07 11.43 -11.26
CA ASP A 65 1.39 10.15 -11.08
C ASP A 65 1.02 9.83 -9.62
N GLY A 66 1.48 10.62 -8.64
CA GLY A 66 1.29 10.31 -7.22
C GLY A 66 1.99 9.01 -6.76
N LEU A 67 3.02 8.56 -7.49
CA LEU A 67 3.80 7.37 -7.16
C LEU A 67 5.22 7.45 -7.76
N PHE A 68 6.15 6.68 -7.19
CA PHE A 68 7.47 6.46 -7.77
C PHE A 68 8.03 5.09 -7.39
N VAL A 69 9.03 4.62 -8.12
CA VAL A 69 9.79 3.40 -7.81
C VAL A 69 11.19 3.78 -7.32
N LEU A 70 11.54 3.34 -6.10
CA LEU A 70 12.95 3.28 -5.68
C LEU A 70 13.57 2.04 -6.29
N ARG A 71 14.70 2.22 -6.99
CA ARG A 71 15.39 1.13 -7.70
C ARG A 71 16.86 1.07 -7.32
N GLY A 72 17.41 -0.14 -7.29
CA GLY A 72 18.85 -0.39 -7.08
C GLY A 72 19.19 -1.32 -5.92
N LEU A 73 18.21 -1.70 -5.08
CA LEU A 73 18.44 -2.62 -3.97
C LEU A 73 18.54 -4.07 -4.48
N PRO A 74 19.57 -4.84 -4.10
CA PRO A 74 19.72 -6.21 -4.55
C PRO A 74 18.77 -7.16 -3.80
N VAL A 75 18.30 -8.19 -4.51
CA VAL A 75 17.63 -9.35 -3.90
C VAL A 75 18.42 -10.61 -4.24
N ASP A 76 18.90 -11.30 -3.22
CA ASP A 76 19.42 -12.66 -3.37
C ASP A 76 18.26 -13.66 -3.41
N ASP A 77 17.77 -13.95 -4.62
CA ASP A 77 16.64 -14.87 -4.85
C ASP A 77 16.86 -16.26 -4.24
N ALA A 78 18.12 -16.75 -4.26
CA ALA A 78 18.47 -18.02 -3.66
C ALA A 78 18.46 -17.94 -2.13
N GLY A 79 19.01 -16.86 -1.57
CA GLY A 79 19.09 -16.62 -0.12
C GLY A 79 17.73 -16.42 0.56
N ILE A 80 16.76 -15.80 -0.12
CA ILE A 80 15.39 -15.63 0.41
C ILE A 80 14.56 -16.92 0.37
N GLY A 81 15.02 -17.94 -0.38
CA GLY A 81 14.37 -19.23 -0.51
C GLY A 81 13.07 -19.21 -1.34
N PRO A 82 12.28 -20.30 -1.28
CA PRO A 82 11.03 -20.38 -2.02
C PRO A 82 10.01 -19.37 -1.50
N THR A 83 9.14 -18.89 -2.39
CA THR A 83 7.97 -18.08 -2.03
C THR A 83 7.09 -18.84 -1.03
N PRO A 84 6.68 -18.22 0.09
CA PRO A 84 5.74 -18.83 1.06
C PRO A 84 4.43 -19.26 0.43
N ALA A 85 3.83 -20.35 0.93
CA ALA A 85 2.48 -20.78 0.51
C ALA A 85 1.36 -19.86 1.04
N SER A 86 1.65 -19.11 2.09
CA SER A 86 0.78 -18.07 2.67
C SER A 86 1.60 -17.11 3.53
N TRP A 87 1.04 -15.95 3.86
CA TRP A 87 1.70 -15.00 4.76
C TRP A 87 2.02 -15.63 6.13
N ALA A 88 1.15 -16.50 6.65
CA ALA A 88 1.32 -17.14 7.96
C ALA A 88 2.55 -18.06 7.98
N THR A 89 2.87 -18.69 6.85
CA THR A 89 4.05 -19.56 6.71
C THR A 89 5.32 -18.78 6.38
N ALA A 90 5.24 -17.48 6.08
CA ALA A 90 6.40 -16.69 5.68
C ALA A 90 7.48 -16.63 6.78
N GLY A 91 7.05 -16.63 8.05
CA GLY A 91 7.97 -16.48 9.19
C GLY A 91 8.80 -15.19 9.04
N ASP A 92 10.09 -15.29 9.35
CA ASP A 92 11.06 -14.20 9.18
C ASP A 92 11.89 -14.33 7.88
N ARG A 93 11.35 -15.00 6.84
CA ARG A 93 12.06 -15.11 5.57
C ARG A 93 12.26 -13.73 4.95
N ALA A 94 13.47 -13.52 4.42
CA ALA A 94 13.94 -12.23 3.92
C ALA A 94 13.85 -11.11 4.99
N ALA A 95 14.18 -11.40 6.25
CA ALA A 95 14.20 -10.43 7.34
C ALA A 95 15.04 -9.17 7.06
N GLU A 96 16.10 -9.28 6.26
CA GLU A 96 16.88 -8.10 5.85
C GLU A 96 16.01 -7.08 5.11
N TRP A 97 15.13 -7.57 4.25
CA TRP A 97 14.16 -6.75 3.53
C TRP A 97 13.05 -6.21 4.41
N ASP A 98 12.68 -6.89 5.50
CA ASP A 98 11.76 -6.32 6.48
C ASP A 98 12.39 -5.08 7.14
N VAL A 99 13.68 -5.16 7.51
CA VAL A 99 14.40 -4.04 8.12
C VAL A 99 14.66 -2.90 7.12
N ILE A 100 15.08 -3.21 5.89
CA ILE A 100 15.26 -2.21 4.83
C ILE A 100 13.95 -1.46 4.57
N LEU A 101 12.84 -2.19 4.43
CA LEU A 101 11.53 -1.58 4.18
C LEU A 101 11.09 -0.70 5.35
N LEU A 102 11.34 -1.11 6.60
CA LEU A 102 11.04 -0.30 7.78
C LEU A 102 11.94 0.94 7.90
N LEU A 103 13.20 0.88 7.50
CA LEU A 103 14.10 2.05 7.42
C LEU A 103 13.58 3.07 6.40
N LEU A 104 13.22 2.62 5.19
CA LEU A 104 12.63 3.46 4.15
C LEU A 104 11.29 4.06 4.59
N ALA A 105 10.40 3.22 5.14
CA ALA A 105 9.11 3.64 5.68
C ALA A 105 9.27 4.70 6.79
N THR A 106 10.23 4.51 7.69
CA THR A 106 10.52 5.46 8.77
C THR A 106 11.14 6.76 8.26
N ALA A 107 11.94 6.71 7.19
CA ALA A 107 12.45 7.92 6.54
C ALA A 107 11.33 8.76 5.89
N MET A 108 10.19 8.15 5.56
CA MET A 108 9.04 8.81 4.94
C MET A 108 7.92 9.17 5.93
N GLY A 109 7.94 8.64 7.16
CA GLY A 109 6.91 8.88 8.18
C GLY A 109 6.94 7.86 9.32
N HIS A 110 5.78 7.53 9.88
CA HIS A 110 5.65 6.45 10.87
C HIS A 110 5.06 5.20 10.23
N PRO A 111 5.77 4.06 10.25
CA PRO A 111 5.19 2.78 9.88
C PRO A 111 4.01 2.45 10.80
N ILE A 112 2.93 1.96 10.20
CA ILE A 112 1.73 1.52 10.91
C ILE A 112 1.37 0.08 10.53
N ALA A 113 0.61 -0.57 11.40
CA ALA A 113 0.05 -1.90 11.21
C ALA A 113 -1.37 -1.99 11.78
N TRP A 114 -2.04 -3.09 11.50
CA TRP A 114 -3.39 -3.37 12.00
C TRP A 114 -3.40 -4.72 12.70
N GLU A 115 -3.92 -4.79 13.92
CA GLU A 115 -4.02 -6.06 14.67
C GLU A 115 -4.74 -7.16 13.86
N GLY A 116 -5.81 -6.78 13.16
CA GLY A 116 -6.59 -7.67 12.32
C GLY A 116 -5.90 -8.13 11.02
N GLN A 117 -4.72 -7.60 10.68
CA GLN A 117 -4.03 -7.91 9.43
C GLN A 117 -2.66 -8.53 9.69
N GLN A 118 -2.48 -9.77 9.22
CA GLN A 118 -1.24 -10.54 9.36
C GLN A 118 -0.62 -10.49 10.78
N GLU A 119 -1.46 -10.60 11.82
CA GLU A 119 -1.07 -10.58 13.24
C GLU A 119 -0.41 -9.26 13.69
N GLY A 120 -0.78 -8.12 13.10
CA GLY A 120 -0.24 -6.82 13.49
C GLY A 120 1.20 -6.57 13.06
N ARG A 121 1.72 -7.34 12.10
CA ARG A 121 3.09 -7.16 11.58
C ARG A 121 3.22 -5.81 10.87
N PHE A 122 4.34 -5.10 11.06
CA PHE A 122 4.60 -3.85 10.34
C PHE A 122 5.08 -4.07 8.89
N VAL A 123 5.51 -5.29 8.57
CA VAL A 123 5.83 -5.70 7.20
C VAL A 123 5.02 -6.94 6.86
N HIS A 124 4.16 -6.81 5.86
CA HIS A 124 3.29 -7.87 5.38
C HIS A 124 3.91 -8.61 4.21
N ASN A 125 3.50 -9.86 4.02
CA ASN A 125 3.83 -10.64 2.83
C ASN A 125 2.62 -10.72 1.91
N ILE A 126 2.81 -10.34 0.65
CA ILE A 126 1.83 -10.52 -0.43
C ILE A 126 2.33 -11.66 -1.31
N VAL A 127 1.67 -12.80 -1.20
CA VAL A 127 1.95 -14.03 -1.95
C VAL A 127 0.61 -14.66 -2.37
N PRO A 128 0.51 -15.26 -3.57
CA PRO A 128 -0.69 -16.02 -3.91
C PRO A 128 -0.84 -17.18 -2.93
N SER A 129 -2.03 -17.33 -2.35
CA SER A 129 -2.30 -18.40 -1.38
C SER A 129 -3.32 -19.39 -1.96
N PRO A 130 -3.06 -20.71 -1.91
CA PRO A 130 -4.02 -21.71 -2.39
C PRO A 130 -5.37 -21.59 -1.68
N GLY A 131 -6.47 -21.64 -2.44
CA GLY A 131 -7.84 -21.51 -1.92
C GLY A 131 -8.35 -20.06 -1.79
N HIS A 132 -7.51 -19.06 -2.08
CA HIS A 132 -7.84 -17.64 -2.01
C HIS A 132 -7.81 -16.97 -3.39
N GLU A 133 -7.83 -17.75 -4.48
CA GLU A 133 -7.52 -17.30 -5.84
C GLU A 133 -8.43 -16.17 -6.34
N GLU A 134 -9.69 -16.19 -5.90
CA GLU A 134 -10.79 -15.32 -6.37
C GLU A 134 -11.14 -14.18 -5.39
N GLU A 135 -10.43 -14.06 -4.27
CA GLU A 135 -10.69 -13.02 -3.28
C GLU A 135 -10.27 -11.61 -3.76
N GLN A 136 -10.81 -10.56 -3.14
CA GLN A 136 -10.35 -9.18 -3.35
C GLN A 136 -9.26 -8.80 -2.34
N THR A 137 -8.29 -9.69 -2.13
CA THR A 137 -7.15 -9.49 -1.22
C THR A 137 -5.82 -9.68 -1.95
N GLY A 138 -4.70 -9.33 -1.28
CA GLY A 138 -3.35 -9.58 -1.79
C GLY A 138 -3.02 -11.06 -2.02
N ALA A 139 -3.80 -11.99 -1.46
CA ALA A 139 -3.61 -13.43 -1.61
C ALA A 139 -4.18 -14.00 -2.93
N SER A 140 -5.01 -13.23 -3.63
CA SER A 140 -5.63 -13.62 -4.90
C SER A 140 -4.63 -13.82 -6.02
N SER A 141 -5.05 -14.48 -7.11
CA SER A 141 -4.23 -14.61 -8.32
C SER A 141 -5.04 -14.57 -9.62
N THR A 142 -6.08 -15.40 -9.75
CA THR A 142 -6.78 -15.63 -11.03
C THR A 142 -7.77 -14.53 -11.41
N VAL A 143 -8.10 -13.65 -10.47
CA VAL A 143 -9.00 -12.50 -10.67
C VAL A 143 -8.24 -11.18 -10.68
N LEU A 144 -8.89 -10.15 -11.22
CA LEU A 144 -8.44 -8.78 -11.08
C LEU A 144 -8.55 -8.41 -9.60
N LEU A 145 -7.45 -7.95 -9.01
CA LEU A 145 -7.54 -7.24 -7.74
C LEU A 145 -7.95 -5.81 -8.08
N SER A 146 -9.20 -5.46 -7.77
CA SER A 146 -9.83 -4.22 -8.19
C SER A 146 -9.04 -3.00 -7.72
N PRO A 147 -8.93 -1.92 -8.52
CA PRO A 147 -8.28 -0.71 -8.06
C PRO A 147 -8.94 -0.13 -6.80
N HIS A 148 -8.15 0.08 -5.76
CA HIS A 148 -8.62 0.60 -4.47
C HIS A 148 -7.59 1.51 -3.80
N THR A 149 -8.08 2.34 -2.89
CA THR A 149 -7.30 2.98 -1.83
C THR A 149 -7.00 1.95 -0.75
N GLU A 150 -5.75 1.81 -0.32
CA GLU A 150 -5.36 0.86 0.73
C GLU A 150 -6.09 1.18 2.04
N ASP A 151 -6.69 0.16 2.66
CA ASP A 151 -7.47 0.24 3.89
C ASP A 151 -8.55 1.34 3.83
N ALA A 152 -9.21 1.51 2.67
CA ALA A 152 -10.14 2.60 2.39
C ALA A 152 -11.27 2.73 3.43
N PHE A 153 -11.69 1.66 4.08
CA PHE A 153 -12.72 1.69 5.12
C PHE A 153 -12.30 2.49 6.37
N HIS A 154 -11.00 2.68 6.61
CA HIS A 154 -10.49 3.19 7.88
C HIS A 154 -10.02 4.67 7.83
N PRO A 155 -10.39 5.54 8.78
CA PRO A 155 -9.89 6.94 8.84
C PRO A 155 -8.39 7.00 9.15
N GLY A 156 -7.95 6.01 9.93
CA GLY A 156 -6.59 5.62 10.25
C GLY A 156 -5.68 5.25 9.07
N ARG A 157 -6.21 5.03 7.86
CA ARG A 157 -5.48 4.44 6.71
C ARG A 157 -4.15 5.10 6.39
N ALA A 158 -3.25 4.36 5.75
CA ALA A 158 -1.93 4.84 5.38
C ALA A 158 -2.00 6.07 4.47
N HIS A 159 -1.03 6.99 4.60
CA HIS A 159 -0.80 8.06 3.63
C HIS A 159 0.07 7.57 2.47
N LEU A 160 1.01 6.66 2.74
CA LEU A 160 1.84 6.02 1.73
C LEU A 160 1.75 4.50 1.88
N LEU A 161 1.65 3.82 0.74
CA LEU A 161 1.80 2.38 0.63
C LEU A 161 3.14 2.08 -0.03
N LEU A 162 3.93 1.20 0.57
CA LEU A 162 5.20 0.74 0.03
C LEU A 162 5.08 -0.75 -0.34
N LEU A 163 5.48 -1.10 -1.56
CA LEU A 163 5.50 -2.46 -2.09
C LEU A 163 6.92 -2.82 -2.57
N ALA A 164 7.64 -3.61 -1.78
CA ALA A 164 8.97 -4.11 -2.11
C ALA A 164 8.89 -5.46 -2.83
N CYS A 165 9.45 -5.55 -4.02
CA CYS A 165 9.40 -6.76 -4.82
C CYS A 165 10.54 -7.72 -4.46
N MET A 166 10.18 -8.89 -3.93
CA MET A 166 11.14 -9.97 -3.65
C MET A 166 11.33 -10.84 -4.90
N ARG A 167 10.23 -11.18 -5.57
CA ARG A 167 10.21 -12.06 -6.75
C ARG A 167 9.03 -11.74 -7.65
N ASN A 168 9.24 -11.70 -8.97
CA ASN A 168 8.17 -11.46 -9.96
C ASN A 168 8.56 -11.96 -11.37
N HIS A 169 8.85 -13.26 -11.50
CA HIS A 169 9.40 -13.86 -12.75
C HIS A 169 8.54 -13.63 -14.00
N ASP A 170 7.23 -13.48 -13.85
CA ASP A 170 6.30 -13.27 -14.96
C ASP A 170 5.97 -11.80 -15.23
N ALA A 171 6.65 -10.87 -14.56
CA ALA A 171 6.41 -9.44 -14.68
C ALA A 171 4.92 -9.06 -14.44
N VAL A 172 4.27 -9.71 -13.46
CA VAL A 172 2.88 -9.42 -13.10
C VAL A 172 2.79 -7.98 -12.60
N ALA A 173 1.98 -7.17 -13.28
CA ALA A 173 1.89 -5.74 -13.04
C ALA A 173 0.98 -5.41 -11.85
N THR A 174 1.46 -4.51 -11.00
CA THR A 174 0.61 -3.68 -10.16
C THR A 174 -0.05 -2.63 -11.06
N THR A 175 -1.36 -2.46 -10.99
CA THR A 175 -2.06 -1.37 -11.69
C THR A 175 -2.09 -0.15 -10.79
N ALA A 176 -1.95 1.05 -11.33
CA ALA A 176 -2.04 2.29 -10.57
C ALA A 176 -2.73 3.39 -11.37
N ALA A 177 -3.62 4.15 -10.76
CA ALA A 177 -4.32 5.26 -11.42
C ALA A 177 -4.42 6.47 -10.48
N SER A 178 -3.90 7.61 -10.93
CA SER A 178 -3.97 8.85 -10.17
C SER A 178 -5.26 9.61 -10.44
N VAL A 179 -5.96 10.04 -9.37
CA VAL A 179 -7.14 10.91 -9.49
C VAL A 179 -6.79 12.27 -10.12
N ARG A 180 -5.53 12.70 -10.08
CA ARG A 180 -5.06 13.94 -10.71
C ARG A 180 -5.12 13.90 -12.25
N LYS A 181 -5.19 12.70 -12.84
CA LYS A 181 -5.24 12.50 -14.30
C LYS A 181 -6.66 12.26 -14.82
N VAL A 182 -7.62 12.06 -13.91
CA VAL A 182 -9.05 11.84 -14.20
C VAL A 182 -9.69 13.13 -14.71
N ARG A 183 -10.63 13.01 -15.65
CA ARG A 183 -11.41 14.12 -16.20
C ARG A 183 -12.89 13.90 -15.92
N LEU A 184 -13.39 14.55 -14.88
CA LEU A 184 -14.81 14.52 -14.49
C LEU A 184 -15.47 15.88 -14.67
N GLY A 185 -16.78 15.86 -14.94
CA GLY A 185 -17.60 17.07 -14.95
C GLY A 185 -17.73 17.66 -13.54
N ALA A 186 -17.98 18.97 -13.45
CA ALA A 186 -18.13 19.65 -12.15
C ALA A 186 -19.27 19.05 -11.30
N ASP A 187 -20.36 18.64 -11.94
CA ASP A 187 -21.51 18.02 -11.27
C ASP A 187 -21.15 16.65 -10.67
N ASP A 188 -20.35 15.84 -11.38
CA ASP A 188 -19.86 14.55 -10.88
C ASP A 188 -18.93 14.74 -9.69
N VAL A 189 -18.01 15.70 -9.76
CA VAL A 189 -17.11 16.03 -8.65
C VAL A 189 -17.91 16.49 -7.44
N ALA A 190 -18.89 17.38 -7.63
CA ALA A 190 -19.74 17.85 -6.54
C ALA A 190 -20.55 16.71 -5.91
N LEU A 191 -21.09 15.80 -6.73
CA LEU A 191 -21.86 14.65 -6.27
C LEU A 191 -21.00 13.63 -5.50
N LEU A 192 -19.84 13.27 -6.04
CA LEU A 192 -18.88 12.34 -5.42
C LEU A 192 -18.18 12.92 -4.18
N SER A 193 -18.22 14.24 -3.99
CA SER A 193 -17.76 14.91 -2.77
C SER A 193 -18.76 14.85 -1.61
N ARG A 194 -19.96 14.28 -1.83
CA ARG A 194 -20.97 14.10 -0.78
C ARG A 194 -20.76 12.75 -0.07
N PRO A 195 -20.82 12.70 1.27
CA PRO A 195 -20.78 11.45 2.01
C PRO A 195 -22.11 10.71 1.89
N LEU A 196 -22.25 9.86 0.87
CA LEU A 196 -23.51 9.16 0.57
C LEU A 196 -23.49 7.67 0.90
N LEU A 197 -22.35 7.02 0.70
CA LEU A 197 -22.16 5.59 0.98
C LEU A 197 -20.97 5.39 1.93
N PRO A 198 -20.99 4.33 2.73
CA PRO A 198 -19.80 3.89 3.45
C PRO A 198 -18.85 3.13 2.52
N ILE A 199 -17.63 2.89 3.02
CA ILE A 199 -16.74 1.84 2.52
C ILE A 199 -16.61 0.83 3.65
N LEU A 200 -16.94 -0.43 3.37
CA LEU A 200 -16.96 -1.51 4.35
C LEU A 200 -15.58 -2.17 4.49
N PRO A 201 -15.26 -2.80 5.63
CA PRO A 201 -14.01 -3.53 5.80
C PRO A 201 -13.84 -4.67 4.80
N ASP A 202 -12.64 -4.82 4.27
CA ASP A 202 -12.31 -5.87 3.31
C ASP A 202 -12.23 -7.27 3.96
N ASP A 203 -12.12 -8.31 3.13
CA ASP A 203 -12.11 -9.71 3.57
C ASP A 203 -10.88 -10.08 4.43
N ALA A 204 -9.85 -9.24 4.46
CA ALA A 204 -8.71 -9.44 5.35
C ALA A 204 -9.01 -9.03 6.81
N TYR A 205 -10.17 -8.44 7.10
CA TYR A 205 -10.53 -7.91 8.43
C TYR A 205 -11.82 -8.50 9.03
N ALA A 206 -11.82 -9.80 9.31
CA ALA A 206 -12.99 -10.52 9.84
C ALA A 206 -13.64 -9.88 11.10
N GLU A 207 -12.84 -9.36 12.03
CA GLU A 207 -13.35 -8.70 13.24
C GLU A 207 -14.05 -7.36 12.91
N ALA A 208 -13.51 -6.57 11.99
CA ALA A 208 -14.12 -5.31 11.60
C ALA A 208 -15.42 -5.53 10.80
N GLN A 209 -15.50 -6.60 10.00
CA GLN A 209 -16.74 -6.98 9.32
C GLN A 209 -17.89 -7.29 10.29
N SER A 210 -17.57 -7.68 11.53
CA SER A 210 -18.55 -7.99 12.59
C SER A 210 -18.88 -6.79 13.49
N PHE A 211 -18.39 -5.58 13.17
CA PHE A 211 -18.60 -4.39 13.99
C PHE A 211 -20.07 -3.92 13.96
N ALA A 212 -20.66 -3.68 15.12
CA ALA A 212 -22.10 -3.41 15.27
C ALA A 212 -22.51 -1.94 15.06
N GLY A 213 -21.58 -1.02 14.74
CA GLY A 213 -21.89 0.38 14.51
C GLY A 213 -22.37 0.68 13.09
N GLU A 214 -23.14 1.76 12.93
CA GLU A 214 -23.59 2.22 11.61
C GLU A 214 -22.37 2.68 10.77
N PRO A 215 -22.11 2.07 9.60
CA PRO A 215 -21.00 2.44 8.74
C PRO A 215 -21.01 3.93 8.39
N PRO A 216 -19.91 4.67 8.61
CA PRO A 216 -19.88 6.09 8.34
C PRO A 216 -19.92 6.32 6.83
N LYS A 217 -20.78 7.23 6.38
CA LYS A 217 -20.79 7.65 4.97
C LYS A 217 -19.61 8.57 4.71
N VAL A 218 -18.90 8.33 3.59
CA VAL A 218 -17.65 9.02 3.29
C VAL A 218 -17.69 9.66 1.89
N PRO A 219 -17.06 10.82 1.68
CA PRO A 219 -16.91 11.37 0.34
C PRO A 219 -15.88 10.54 -0.44
N VAL A 220 -16.14 10.32 -1.73
CA VAL A 220 -15.21 9.63 -2.63
C VAL A 220 -14.10 10.57 -3.09
N LEU A 221 -14.43 11.84 -3.33
CA LEU A 221 -13.52 12.88 -3.80
C LEU A 221 -13.53 14.09 -2.86
N TRP A 222 -12.39 14.77 -2.75
CA TRP A 222 -12.34 16.12 -2.19
C TRP A 222 -11.15 16.88 -2.78
N GLN A 223 -11.15 18.20 -2.60
CA GLN A 223 -10.10 19.08 -3.09
C GLN A 223 -9.20 19.55 -1.94
N THR A 224 -7.91 19.64 -2.23
CA THR A 224 -6.91 20.28 -1.35
C THR A 224 -6.16 21.36 -2.13
N GLU A 225 -5.34 22.16 -1.47
CA GLU A 225 -4.44 23.11 -2.15
C GLU A 225 -3.47 22.40 -3.12
N ALA A 226 -3.15 21.13 -2.86
CA ALA A 226 -2.30 20.30 -3.70
C ALA A 226 -3.06 19.58 -4.83
N GLY A 227 -4.36 19.82 -4.98
CA GLY A 227 -5.22 19.22 -6.01
C GLY A 227 -6.20 18.16 -5.49
N PRO A 228 -6.79 17.37 -6.40
CA PRO A 228 -7.80 16.38 -6.06
C PRO A 228 -7.22 15.22 -5.27
N THR A 229 -8.04 14.71 -4.38
CA THR A 229 -7.77 13.58 -3.48
C THR A 229 -8.93 12.60 -3.56
N LEU A 230 -8.69 11.34 -3.23
CA LEU A 230 -9.74 10.33 -3.27
C LEU A 230 -9.70 9.33 -2.11
N ARG A 231 -10.84 8.69 -1.88
CA ARG A 231 -11.02 7.50 -1.05
C ARG A 231 -12.00 6.58 -1.77
N TYR A 232 -11.49 5.52 -2.37
CA TYR A 232 -12.23 4.74 -3.36
C TYR A 232 -11.97 3.25 -3.19
N ASP A 233 -13.03 2.46 -3.09
CA ASP A 233 -12.96 1.00 -3.09
C ASP A 233 -14.29 0.44 -3.63
N PRO A 234 -14.35 0.04 -4.91
CA PRO A 234 -15.59 -0.40 -5.53
C PRO A 234 -16.01 -1.80 -5.09
N ALA A 235 -15.08 -2.61 -4.57
CA ALA A 235 -15.36 -3.97 -4.12
C ALA A 235 -16.14 -3.96 -2.79
N TYR A 236 -15.87 -2.95 -1.94
CA TYR A 236 -16.45 -2.84 -0.60
C TYR A 236 -17.32 -1.57 -0.40
N THR A 237 -17.66 -0.86 -1.48
CA THR A 237 -18.70 0.19 -1.46
C THR A 237 -20.05 -0.42 -1.91
N PRO A 238 -21.15 -0.30 -1.14
CA PRO A 238 -22.46 -0.85 -1.51
C PRO A 238 -23.14 0.01 -2.60
N LEU A 239 -22.59 -0.02 -3.82
CA LEU A 239 -23.01 0.80 -4.96
C LEU A 239 -24.43 0.50 -5.46
N ASP A 240 -25.01 -0.64 -5.08
CA ASP A 240 -26.39 -0.99 -5.43
C ASP A 240 -27.42 -0.28 -4.55
N GLU A 241 -26.99 0.29 -3.41
CA GLU A 241 -27.80 1.15 -2.55
C GLU A 241 -27.74 2.63 -2.95
N ALA A 242 -26.92 2.96 -3.96
CA ALA A 242 -26.70 4.33 -4.40
C ALA A 242 -27.90 4.90 -5.16
N PRO A 243 -28.21 6.20 -5.01
CA PRO A 243 -29.02 6.92 -5.99
C PRO A 243 -28.46 6.76 -7.42
N ALA A 244 -29.34 6.68 -8.42
CA ALA A 244 -28.94 6.36 -9.79
C ALA A 244 -27.96 7.38 -10.40
N ASP A 245 -28.09 8.66 -10.05
CA ASP A 245 -27.17 9.72 -10.46
C ASP A 245 -25.78 9.56 -9.82
N TYR A 246 -25.73 9.20 -8.54
CA TYR A 246 -24.48 8.91 -7.83
C TYR A 246 -23.78 7.69 -8.41
N ARG A 247 -24.53 6.59 -8.65
CA ARG A 247 -23.99 5.39 -9.29
C ARG A 247 -23.38 5.73 -10.64
N ALA A 248 -24.10 6.50 -11.47
CA ALA A 248 -23.60 6.89 -12.78
C ALA A 248 -22.35 7.79 -12.70
N ALA A 249 -22.25 8.68 -11.70
CA ALA A 249 -21.04 9.48 -11.48
C ALA A 249 -19.86 8.62 -11.00
N TYR A 250 -20.12 7.63 -10.13
CA TYR A 250 -19.13 6.67 -9.68
C TYR A 250 -18.61 5.81 -10.86
N ASP A 251 -19.51 5.29 -11.70
CA ASP A 251 -19.13 4.52 -12.90
C ASP A 251 -18.28 5.36 -13.87
N ARG A 252 -18.56 6.67 -14.01
CA ARG A 252 -17.71 7.59 -14.79
C ARG A 252 -16.33 7.79 -14.16
N LEU A 253 -16.24 7.90 -12.83
CA LEU A 253 -14.96 7.93 -12.13
C LEU A 253 -14.18 6.62 -12.37
N THR A 254 -14.84 5.46 -12.25
CA THR A 254 -14.24 4.15 -12.54
C THR A 254 -13.67 4.09 -13.95
N ALA A 255 -14.45 4.48 -14.96
CA ALA A 255 -14.00 4.49 -16.35
C ALA A 255 -12.81 5.43 -16.58
N GLU A 256 -12.77 6.59 -15.92
CA GLU A 256 -11.65 7.51 -16.01
C GLU A 256 -10.40 6.97 -15.29
N LEU A 257 -10.54 6.33 -14.13
CA LEU A 257 -9.44 5.66 -13.43
C LEU A 257 -8.85 4.53 -14.29
N GLU A 258 -9.69 3.72 -14.93
CA GLU A 258 -9.25 2.71 -15.90
C GLU A 258 -8.52 3.33 -17.10
N ARG A 259 -9.05 4.44 -17.64
CA ARG A 259 -8.45 5.15 -18.78
C ARG A 259 -7.04 5.66 -18.48
N VAL A 260 -6.81 6.15 -17.26
CA VAL A 260 -5.51 6.70 -16.83
C VAL A 260 -4.61 5.66 -16.16
N SER A 261 -5.09 4.43 -15.98
CA SER A 261 -4.36 3.38 -15.31
C SER A 261 -3.06 3.02 -16.03
N VAL A 262 -1.98 2.93 -15.27
CA VAL A 262 -0.66 2.47 -15.72
C VAL A 262 -0.35 1.10 -15.11
N ALA A 263 0.42 0.30 -15.85
CA ALA A 263 0.91 -1.00 -15.41
C ALA A 263 2.36 -0.89 -14.93
N VAL A 264 2.59 -1.16 -13.65
CA VAL A 264 3.91 -1.13 -13.01
C VAL A 264 4.36 -2.57 -12.72
N ALA A 265 5.18 -3.12 -13.60
CA ALA A 265 5.82 -4.43 -13.39
C ALA A 265 7.10 -4.23 -12.57
N LEU A 266 7.05 -4.57 -11.28
CA LEU A 266 8.19 -4.44 -10.38
C LEU A 266 9.22 -5.56 -10.63
N GLU A 267 10.48 -5.16 -10.71
CA GLU A 267 11.64 -6.06 -10.72
C GLU A 267 12.05 -6.40 -9.27
N PRO A 268 12.66 -7.57 -9.01
CA PRO A 268 13.24 -7.86 -7.69
C PRO A 268 14.16 -6.72 -7.23
N GLY A 269 13.88 -6.19 -6.04
CA GLY A 269 14.61 -5.05 -5.47
C GLY A 269 13.93 -3.69 -5.66
N ASP A 270 12.92 -3.59 -6.51
CA ASP A 270 12.12 -2.38 -6.62
C ASP A 270 11.25 -2.18 -5.38
N VAL A 271 11.14 -0.92 -4.92
CA VAL A 271 10.14 -0.50 -3.95
C VAL A 271 9.22 0.53 -4.59
N LEU A 272 7.99 0.15 -4.89
CA LEU A 272 6.95 1.07 -5.34
C LEU A 272 6.38 1.82 -4.14
N VAL A 273 6.41 3.15 -4.21
CA VAL A 273 5.81 4.06 -3.23
C VAL A 273 4.58 4.70 -3.87
N VAL A 274 3.43 4.54 -3.24
CA VAL A 274 2.13 5.04 -3.71
C VAL A 274 1.60 6.05 -2.70
N ASP A 275 1.21 7.25 -3.16
CA ASP A 275 0.43 8.17 -2.36
C ASP A 275 -1.03 7.71 -2.31
N ASN A 276 -1.41 7.12 -1.18
CA ASN A 276 -2.69 6.43 -1.01
C ASN A 276 -3.91 7.37 -1.04
N ASP A 277 -3.67 8.67 -0.88
CA ASP A 277 -4.71 9.70 -0.99
C ASP A 277 -4.90 10.17 -2.45
N GLN A 278 -3.98 9.84 -3.37
CA GLN A 278 -4.00 10.30 -4.76
C GLN A 278 -4.15 9.19 -5.79
N VAL A 279 -3.80 7.96 -5.41
CA VAL A 279 -3.66 6.84 -6.35
C VAL A 279 -4.47 5.65 -5.84
N VAL A 280 -5.34 5.11 -6.69
CA VAL A 280 -5.83 3.74 -6.53
C VAL A 280 -4.82 2.78 -7.11
N HIS A 281 -4.68 1.64 -6.48
CA HIS A 281 -3.81 0.58 -6.96
C HIS A 281 -4.53 -0.76 -6.94
N GLY A 282 -4.05 -1.68 -7.77
CA GLY A 282 -4.62 -3.02 -7.91
C GLY A 282 -3.58 -3.93 -8.54
N ARG A 283 -4.03 -5.07 -9.07
CA ARG A 283 -3.12 -6.01 -9.72
C ARG A 283 -3.84 -6.78 -10.81
N VAL A 284 -3.18 -6.93 -11.95
CA VAL A 284 -3.69 -7.78 -13.03
C VAL A 284 -3.82 -9.25 -12.57
N PRO A 285 -4.76 -10.02 -13.16
CA PRO A 285 -4.81 -11.46 -12.95
C PRO A 285 -3.52 -12.14 -13.39
N PHE A 286 -3.16 -13.23 -12.73
CA PHE A 286 -2.06 -14.11 -13.12
C PHE A 286 -2.31 -15.53 -12.65
N LYS A 287 -1.59 -16.50 -13.22
CA LYS A 287 -1.68 -17.91 -12.81
C LYS A 287 -0.59 -18.21 -11.79
N ALA A 288 -0.99 -18.43 -10.53
CA ALA A 288 -0.08 -18.91 -9.51
C ALA A 288 0.37 -20.36 -9.79
N ARG A 289 1.60 -20.70 -9.39
CA ARG A 289 2.24 -22.02 -9.59
C ARG A 289 2.19 -22.90 -8.36
N TYR A 290 2.25 -22.29 -7.17
CA TYR A 290 2.36 -22.94 -5.86
C TYR A 290 3.54 -23.89 -5.71
N ASP A 291 4.61 -23.65 -6.48
CA ASP A 291 5.85 -24.45 -6.50
C ASP A 291 7.02 -23.74 -5.80
N GLY A 292 6.75 -22.62 -5.13
CA GLY A 292 7.76 -21.79 -4.47
C GLY A 292 8.42 -20.75 -5.38
N THR A 293 8.00 -20.62 -6.64
CA THR A 293 8.54 -19.61 -7.58
C THR A 293 7.60 -18.43 -7.81
N ASP A 294 6.45 -18.41 -7.14
CA ASP A 294 5.43 -17.37 -7.30
C ASP A 294 5.92 -15.97 -6.95
N ARG A 295 5.18 -14.99 -7.46
CA ARG A 295 5.33 -13.58 -7.12
C ARG A 295 5.26 -13.38 -5.60
N TRP A 296 6.22 -12.63 -5.07
CA TRP A 296 6.30 -12.29 -3.65
C TRP A 296 6.65 -10.82 -3.50
N LEU A 297 5.77 -10.06 -2.83
CA LEU A 297 6.07 -8.71 -2.36
C LEU A 297 6.08 -8.65 -0.83
N LYS A 298 6.87 -7.74 -0.29
CA LYS A 298 6.71 -7.22 1.07
C LYS A 298 5.97 -5.88 1.02
N ARG A 299 5.15 -5.59 2.02
CA ARG A 299 4.30 -4.38 2.07
C ARG A 299 4.46 -3.67 3.41
N ALA A 300 4.58 -2.34 3.37
CA ALA A 300 4.53 -1.50 4.57
C ALA A 300 3.59 -0.31 4.35
N SER A 301 2.92 0.08 5.43
CA SER A 301 1.97 1.19 5.46
C SER A 301 2.56 2.33 6.29
N VAL A 302 2.49 3.57 5.78
CA VAL A 302 3.11 4.73 6.44
C VAL A 302 2.12 5.86 6.65
N ARG A 303 2.10 6.41 7.86
CA ARG A 303 1.47 7.70 8.16
C ARG A 303 2.51 8.82 8.15
N VAL A 304 2.27 9.83 7.33
CA VAL A 304 3.06 11.08 7.31
C VAL A 304 2.54 12.05 8.39
N PRO A 305 3.34 12.40 9.43
CA PRO A 305 2.95 13.35 10.47
C PRO A 305 2.58 14.71 9.93
N GLY A 306 1.55 15.32 10.50
CA GLY A 306 1.15 16.70 10.17
C GLY A 306 0.56 16.88 8.76
N ARG A 307 0.45 15.82 7.95
CA ARG A 307 -0.22 15.87 6.65
C ARG A 307 -1.73 16.09 6.87
N ARG A 308 -2.24 17.23 6.42
CA ARG A 308 -3.65 17.62 6.51
C ARG A 308 -4.31 17.53 5.13
N SER A 309 -4.21 16.37 4.49
CA SER A 309 -4.84 16.12 3.18
C SER A 309 -6.29 15.66 3.29
N ARG A 310 -6.75 15.15 4.44
CA ARG A 310 -8.05 14.48 4.59
C ARG A 310 -9.11 15.37 5.24
N PRO A 311 -10.42 15.16 4.97
CA PRO A 311 -11.50 15.90 5.61
C PRO A 311 -11.45 15.80 7.15
N LEU A 312 -11.74 16.90 7.84
CA LEU A 312 -11.75 16.91 9.32
C LEU A 312 -12.76 15.94 9.92
N ALA A 313 -13.89 15.72 9.23
CA ALA A 313 -14.93 14.79 9.64
C ALA A 313 -14.45 13.33 9.70
N GLU A 314 -13.37 12.96 9.01
CA GLU A 314 -12.82 11.60 9.12
C GLU A 314 -12.30 11.31 10.53
N ALA A 315 -11.98 12.33 11.34
CA ALA A 315 -11.51 12.14 12.71
C ALA A 315 -12.59 11.57 13.65
N ASP A 316 -13.87 11.71 13.29
CA ASP A 316 -15.01 11.23 14.07
C ASP A 316 -15.46 9.81 13.65
N GLU A 317 -14.85 9.24 12.61
CA GLU A 317 -15.15 7.87 12.16
C GLU A 317 -14.65 6.85 13.19
N HIS A 318 -15.48 5.87 13.53
CA HIS A 318 -15.18 4.86 14.55
C HIS A 318 -14.18 3.78 14.10
N GLY A 319 -13.70 3.81 12.85
CA GLY A 319 -12.70 2.85 12.33
C GLY A 319 -13.10 1.38 12.43
N TYR A 320 -14.40 1.09 12.48
CA TYR A 320 -14.95 -0.25 12.73
C TYR A 320 -14.36 -0.95 13.96
N GLY A 321 -14.04 -0.17 15.00
CA GLY A 321 -13.46 -0.68 16.23
C GLY A 321 -11.97 -1.00 16.16
N GLN A 322 -11.33 -0.77 15.01
CA GLN A 322 -9.90 -0.95 14.84
C GLN A 322 -9.10 0.31 15.20
N ALA A 323 -7.85 0.09 15.60
CA ALA A 323 -6.87 1.14 15.79
C ALA A 323 -5.57 0.74 15.10
N ALA A 324 -4.92 1.72 14.47
CA ALA A 324 -3.61 1.50 13.88
C ALA A 324 -2.55 1.37 14.98
N LEU A 325 -1.77 0.31 14.93
CA LEU A 325 -0.51 0.20 15.66
C LEU A 325 0.51 1.13 15.02
N VAL A 326 1.37 1.75 15.82
CA VAL A 326 2.46 2.62 15.33
C VAL A 326 3.79 2.03 15.77
N ALA A 327 4.73 1.87 14.85
CA ALA A 327 6.00 1.18 15.12
C ALA A 327 6.86 1.89 16.17
N HIS A 328 6.74 3.20 16.27
CA HIS A 328 7.45 4.04 17.24
C HIS A 328 6.64 5.31 17.51
N LEU A 329 6.67 5.78 18.77
CA LEU A 329 6.11 7.04 19.23
C LEU A 329 7.23 7.92 19.79
#